data_AF-A0A9Q1ADW1-F1
#
_entry.id   AF-A0A9Q1ADW1-F1
#
_cell.length_a   1.000
_cell.length_b   1.000
_cell.length_c   1.000
_cell.angle_alpha   90.00
_cell.angle_beta   90.00
_cell.angle_gamma   90.00
#
_symmetry.space_group_name_H-M   'P 1'
#
loop_
_entity.id
_entity.type
_entity.pdbx_description
1 polymer ?
#
loop_
_entity_poly.entity_id
_entity_poly.type
_entity_poly.pdbx_seq_one_letter_code
_entity_poly.pdbx_strand_id
1 'polypeptide(L)'
;MHGEGSIVDLSHNFLTGELSTVLAAVETLFLNNNQLMGMVPEEYVKSVYGGSTKTLYLQHNYITGFPLEAGVALPDTLSLCLTYNCMVPSVGLMGCPASAGRQLSRPQSQCVVFNHGRPMP
;
A
#
# COMPACT_ATOMS: atom_id res chain seq x y z
N MET A 1 -18.51 -1.08 -14.29
CA MET A 1 -17.46 -1.82 -14.99
C MET A 1 -16.34 -0.85 -15.31
N HIS A 2 -15.42 -0.64 -14.37
CA HIS A 2 -14.15 0.06 -14.61
C HIS A 2 -13.11 -0.91 -14.10
N GLY A 3 -12.17 -1.38 -14.91
CA GLY A 3 -11.25 -2.39 -14.40
C GLY A 3 -10.15 -2.83 -15.36
N GLU A 4 -10.39 -2.87 -16.67
CA GLU A 4 -9.34 -3.20 -17.62
C GLU A 4 -8.75 -1.92 -18.24
N GLY A 5 -7.43 -1.75 -18.14
CA GLY A 5 -6.68 -0.61 -18.66
C GLY A 5 -6.85 0.70 -17.89
N SER A 6 -7.50 0.68 -16.72
CA SER A 6 -7.71 1.88 -15.92
C SER A 6 -6.44 2.32 -15.18
N ILE A 7 -6.10 3.60 -15.28
CA ILE A 7 -4.94 4.21 -14.62
C ILE A 7 -5.41 5.39 -13.78
N VAL A 8 -5.06 5.39 -12.51
CA VAL A 8 -5.29 6.51 -11.59
C VAL A 8 -3.96 6.85 -10.93
N ASP A 9 -3.49 8.07 -11.17
CA ASP A 9 -2.30 8.61 -10.53
C ASP A 9 -2.68 9.79 -9.62
N LEU A 10 -2.54 9.58 -8.32
CA LEU A 10 -2.69 10.60 -7.28
C LEU A 10 -1.41 10.68 -6.42
N SER A 11 -0.29 10.21 -6.96
CA SER A 11 1.00 10.21 -6.28
C SER A 11 1.53 11.62 -6.08
N HIS A 12 2.43 11.80 -5.12
CA HIS A 12 3.08 13.09 -4.83
C HIS A 12 2.11 14.22 -4.45
N ASN A 13 1.15 13.90 -3.58
CA ASN A 13 0.20 14.86 -3.03
C ASN A 13 0.30 14.90 -1.49
N PHE A 14 -0.61 15.66 -0.88
CA PHE A 14 -0.75 15.73 0.57
C PHE A 14 -2.03 15.02 1.04
N LEU A 15 -2.45 13.95 0.34
CA LEU A 15 -3.64 13.19 0.72
C LEU A 15 -3.45 12.55 2.09
N THR A 16 -4.45 12.70 2.96
CA THR A 16 -4.46 12.21 4.34
C THR A 16 -5.67 11.30 4.56
N GLY A 17 -5.72 10.63 5.71
CA GLY A 17 -6.79 9.70 6.07
C GLY A 17 -6.54 8.29 5.56
N GLU A 18 -7.57 7.46 5.60
CA GLU A 18 -7.51 6.05 5.21
C GLU A 18 -7.75 5.86 3.70
N LEU A 19 -7.33 4.71 3.19
CA LEU A 19 -7.58 4.29 1.81
C LEU A 19 -9.08 4.08 1.55
N SER A 20 -9.62 4.78 0.57
CA SER A 20 -11.02 4.60 0.15
C SER A 20 -11.19 3.37 -0.73
N THR A 21 -12.14 2.51 -0.40
CA THR A 21 -12.45 1.28 -1.17
C THR A 21 -12.92 1.54 -2.61
N VAL A 22 -13.32 2.77 -2.94
CA VAL A 22 -13.75 3.17 -4.30
C VAL A 22 -12.65 2.94 -5.34
N LEU A 23 -11.38 3.05 -4.95
CA LEU A 23 -10.23 2.87 -5.85
C LEU A 23 -9.72 1.43 -5.90
N ALA A 24 -10.32 0.51 -5.14
CA ALA A 24 -9.83 -0.86 -5.04
C ALA A 24 -9.88 -1.63 -6.37
N ALA A 25 -10.75 -1.24 -7.31
CA ALA A 25 -10.90 -1.93 -8.60
C ALA A 25 -10.06 -1.33 -9.75
N VAL A 26 -9.18 -0.37 -9.46
CA VAL A 26 -8.31 0.25 -10.47
C VAL A 26 -7.17 -0.71 -10.85
N GLU A 27 -6.86 -0.80 -12.14
CA GLU A 27 -5.80 -1.71 -12.63
C GLU A 27 -4.41 -1.22 -12.24
N THR A 28 -4.15 0.07 -12.48
CA THR A 28 -2.87 0.73 -12.19
C THR A 28 -3.12 1.93 -11.29
N LEU A 29 -2.73 1.81 -10.03
CA LEU A 29 -3.00 2.81 -9.01
C LEU A 29 -1.71 3.30 -8.35
N PHE A 30 -1.44 4.59 -8.50
CA PHE A 30 -0.32 5.28 -7.87
C PHE A 30 -0.83 6.20 -6.75
N LEU A 31 -0.50 5.85 -5.51
CA LEU A 31 -0.85 6.60 -4.30
C LEU A 31 0.39 6.93 -3.46
N ASN A 32 1.58 6.66 -3.99
CA ASN A 32 2.84 6.87 -3.30
C ASN A 32 3.14 8.35 -3.03
N ASN A 33 3.99 8.62 -2.05
CA ASN A 33 4.36 9.98 -1.63
C ASN A 33 3.13 10.82 -1.22
N ASN A 34 2.37 10.30 -0.25
CA ASN A 34 1.23 10.96 0.38
C ASN A 34 1.34 10.82 1.91
N GLN A 35 0.26 11.14 2.62
CA GLN A 35 0.13 11.02 4.08
C GLN A 35 -1.02 10.06 4.45
N LEU A 36 -1.29 9.07 3.61
CA LEU A 36 -2.31 8.06 3.85
C LEU A 36 -1.90 7.18 5.04
N MET A 37 -2.86 6.82 5.87
CA MET A 37 -2.64 6.12 7.14
C MET A 37 -3.63 4.97 7.31
N GLY A 38 -3.45 4.19 8.38
CA GLY A 38 -4.33 3.08 8.72
C GLY A 38 -4.01 1.81 7.93
N MET A 39 -4.93 0.84 8.01
CA MET A 39 -4.80 -0.46 7.36
C MET A 39 -5.32 -0.38 5.92
N VAL A 40 -4.68 -1.10 4.99
CA VAL A 40 -5.22 -1.29 3.64
C VAL A 40 -6.50 -2.11 3.71
N PRO A 41 -7.63 -1.62 3.15
CA PRO A 41 -8.89 -2.37 3.14
C PRO A 41 -8.79 -3.70 2.39
N GLU A 42 -9.56 -4.70 2.80
CA GLU A 42 -9.58 -6.03 2.17
C GLU A 42 -9.94 -6.01 0.69
N GLU A 43 -10.70 -5.02 0.24
CA GLU A 43 -11.10 -4.86 -1.16
C GLU A 43 -9.89 -4.76 -2.07
N TYR A 44 -8.84 -4.05 -1.66
CA TYR A 44 -7.59 -3.96 -2.43
C TYR A 44 -6.90 -5.32 -2.51
N VAL A 45 -6.92 -6.07 -1.41
CA VAL A 45 -6.33 -7.41 -1.35
C VAL A 45 -7.08 -8.37 -2.28
N LYS A 46 -8.41 -8.34 -2.26
CA LYS A 46 -9.27 -9.10 -3.18
C LYS A 46 -8.99 -8.74 -4.64
N SER A 47 -8.83 -7.45 -4.95
CA SER A 47 -8.52 -7.00 -6.31
C SER A 47 -7.14 -7.43 -6.80
N VAL A 48 -6.14 -7.41 -5.91
CA VAL A 48 -4.78 -7.88 -6.17
C VAL A 48 -4.76 -9.38 -6.44
N TYR A 49 -5.34 -10.19 -5.55
CA TYR A 49 -5.38 -11.65 -5.75
C TYR A 49 -6.29 -12.06 -6.92
N GLY A 50 -7.36 -11.30 -7.17
CA GLY A 50 -8.25 -11.49 -8.32
C GLY A 50 -7.65 -11.05 -9.66
N GLY A 51 -6.46 -10.43 -9.66
CA GLY A 51 -5.75 -10.00 -10.87
C GLY A 51 -6.34 -8.76 -11.55
N SER A 52 -7.35 -8.12 -10.95
CA SER A 52 -7.93 -6.87 -11.47
C SER A 52 -7.00 -5.68 -11.26
N THR A 53 -6.26 -5.65 -10.15
CA THR A 53 -5.19 -4.66 -9.91
C THR A 53 -3.85 -5.30 -10.25
N LYS A 54 -3.15 -4.72 -11.22
CA LYS A 54 -1.83 -5.16 -11.66
C LYS A 54 -0.70 -4.31 -11.08
N THR A 55 -0.97 -3.05 -10.77
CA THR A 55 0.02 -2.15 -10.16
C THR A 55 -0.61 -1.39 -9.00
N LEU A 56 0.00 -1.49 -7.82
CA LEU A 56 -0.41 -0.76 -6.63
C LEU A 56 0.82 -0.20 -5.90
N TYR A 57 1.04 1.10 -6.02
CA TYR A 57 2.15 1.79 -5.38
C TYR A 57 1.65 2.64 -4.21
N LEU A 58 2.07 2.27 -3.01
CA LEU A 58 1.72 2.91 -1.74
C LEU A 58 2.95 3.35 -0.94
N GLN A 59 4.15 3.24 -1.51
CA GLN A 59 5.37 3.62 -0.82
C GLN A 59 5.36 5.09 -0.38
N HIS A 60 6.10 5.41 0.67
CA HIS A 60 6.14 6.75 1.25
C HIS A 60 4.77 7.25 1.73
N ASN A 61 4.05 6.43 2.51
CA ASN A 61 2.84 6.77 3.27
C ASN A 61 3.02 6.36 4.74
N TYR A 62 1.96 6.41 5.55
CA TYR A 62 1.93 6.01 6.97
C TYR A 62 1.05 4.78 7.21
N ILE A 63 0.96 3.88 6.23
CA ILE A 63 0.12 2.69 6.31
C ILE A 63 0.65 1.74 7.38
N THR A 64 -0.25 1.21 8.20
CA THR A 64 0.07 0.39 9.37
C THR A 64 -0.13 -1.10 9.16
N GLY A 65 -0.85 -1.50 8.10
CA GLY A 65 -0.99 -2.91 7.75
C GLY A 65 -1.48 -3.14 6.32
N PHE A 66 -1.12 -4.29 5.76
CA PHE A 66 -1.71 -4.83 4.53
C PHE A 66 -2.11 -6.27 4.84
N PRO A 67 -3.40 -6.64 4.78
CA PRO A 67 -3.87 -7.96 5.19
C PRO A 67 -3.54 -9.01 4.12
N LEU A 68 -2.26 -9.37 4.00
CA LEU A 68 -1.81 -10.49 3.17
C LEU A 68 -2.19 -11.80 3.84
N GLU A 69 -2.82 -12.69 3.09
CA GLU A 69 -3.13 -14.04 3.54
C GLU A 69 -1.86 -14.88 3.61
N ALA A 70 -1.56 -15.44 4.79
CA ALA A 70 -0.36 -16.23 5.00
C ALA A 70 -0.39 -17.51 4.14
N GLY A 71 0.70 -17.77 3.41
CA GLY A 71 0.83 -18.96 2.55
C GLY A 71 0.21 -18.79 1.16
N VAL A 72 -0.36 -17.63 0.83
CA VAL A 72 -0.87 -17.34 -0.51
C VAL A 72 0.17 -16.50 -1.28
N ALA A 73 0.66 -17.05 -2.38
CA ALA A 73 1.55 -16.33 -3.29
C ALA A 73 0.82 -15.19 -3.99
N LEU A 74 1.47 -14.04 -4.10
CA LEU A 74 0.98 -12.95 -4.94
C LEU A 74 1.10 -13.34 -6.43
N PRO A 75 0.22 -12.84 -7.31
CA PRO A 75 0.33 -13.09 -8.74
C PRO A 75 1.66 -12.54 -9.29
N ASP A 76 2.32 -13.29 -10.19
CA ASP A 76 3.61 -12.88 -10.79
C ASP A 76 3.52 -11.58 -11.61
N THR A 77 2.33 -11.24 -12.09
CA THR A 77 2.05 -10.03 -12.87
C THR A 77 1.85 -8.78 -12.01
N LEU A 78 1.80 -8.94 -10.68
CA LEU A 78 1.56 -7.85 -9.75
C LEU A 78 2.84 -7.05 -9.48
N SER A 79 2.76 -5.73 -9.67
CA SER A 79 3.73 -4.77 -9.15
C SER A 79 3.17 -4.09 -7.90
N LEU A 80 3.64 -4.49 -6.72
CA LEU A 80 3.15 -3.99 -5.43
C LEU A 80 4.30 -3.39 -4.63
N CYS A 81 4.19 -2.10 -4.29
CA CYS A 81 5.22 -1.42 -3.52
C CYS A 81 4.65 -0.78 -2.26
N LEU A 82 5.07 -1.29 -1.10
CA LEU A 82 4.65 -0.79 0.22
C LEU A 82 5.80 -0.25 1.08
N THR A 83 6.99 -0.08 0.50
CA THR A 83 8.17 0.36 1.26
C THR A 83 7.96 1.72 1.90
N TYR A 84 8.72 2.02 2.97
CA TYR A 84 8.64 3.28 3.68
C TYR A 84 7.23 3.63 4.18
N ASN A 85 6.62 2.66 4.87
CA ASN A 85 5.36 2.77 5.61
C ASN A 85 5.56 2.39 7.09
N CYS A 86 4.48 2.38 7.86
CA CYS A 86 4.48 2.12 9.30
C CYS A 86 4.06 0.68 9.70
N MET A 87 4.08 -0.27 8.75
CA MET A 87 3.72 -1.66 9.00
C MET A 87 4.77 -2.39 9.84
N VAL A 88 4.30 -3.22 10.77
CA VAL A 88 5.15 -4.11 11.58
C VAL A 88 4.56 -5.52 11.61
N PRO A 89 5.28 -6.55 11.13
CA PRO A 89 6.58 -6.47 10.45
C PRO A 89 6.49 -5.73 9.11
N SER A 90 7.58 -5.10 8.69
CA SER A 90 7.65 -4.44 7.39
C SER A 90 7.67 -5.48 6.28
N VAL A 91 6.81 -5.33 5.29
CA VAL A 91 6.80 -6.20 4.10
C VAL A 91 7.52 -5.48 2.96
N GLY A 92 8.68 -6.00 2.56
CA GLY A 92 9.38 -5.55 1.36
C GLY A 92 8.82 -6.26 0.15
N LEU A 93 7.99 -5.57 -0.64
CA LEU A 93 7.26 -6.20 -1.74
C LEU A 93 7.95 -6.03 -3.09
N MET A 94 7.58 -6.93 -4.00
CA MET A 94 8.15 -7.07 -5.32
C MET A 94 7.58 -6.03 -6.29
N GLY A 95 8.45 -5.47 -7.14
CA GLY A 95 8.04 -4.50 -8.16
C GLY A 95 8.10 -3.05 -7.72
N CYS A 96 8.80 -2.72 -6.63
CA CYS A 96 9.07 -1.32 -6.29
C CYS A 96 9.91 -0.60 -7.36
N PRO A 97 9.55 0.63 -7.76
CA PRO A 97 10.35 1.42 -8.67
C PRO A 97 11.68 1.84 -8.01
N ALA A 98 12.71 2.11 -8.82
CA ALA A 98 14.02 2.54 -8.31
C ALA A 98 13.93 3.82 -7.43
N SER A 99 12.91 4.65 -7.65
CA SER A 99 12.63 5.86 -6.88
C SER A 99 12.04 5.61 -5.48
N ALA A 100 11.63 4.38 -5.15
CA ALA A 100 11.03 4.05 -3.86
C ALA A 100 12.02 4.13 -2.69
N GLY A 101 13.33 4.10 -2.98
CA GLY A 101 14.37 4.06 -1.95
C GLY A 101 14.55 2.67 -1.34
N ARG A 102 15.52 2.56 -0.41
CA ARG A 102 15.95 1.26 0.16
C ARG A 102 15.36 0.96 1.54
N GLN A 103 14.66 1.91 2.14
CA GLN A 103 14.13 1.78 3.49
C GLN A 103 12.79 1.05 3.45
N LEU A 104 12.72 -0.10 4.11
CA LEU A 104 11.51 -0.93 4.14
C LEU A 104 10.40 -0.32 4.99
N SER A 105 10.76 0.33 6.10
CA SER A 105 9.84 0.97 7.03
C SER A 105 10.24 2.41 7.32
N ARG A 106 9.25 3.20 7.77
CA ARG A 106 9.49 4.52 8.35
C ARG A 106 10.11 4.41 9.74
N PRO A 107 10.85 5.44 10.17
CA PRO A 107 11.29 5.55 11.56
C PRO A 107 10.11 5.49 12.52
N GLN A 108 10.26 4.76 13.64
CA GLN A 108 9.20 4.60 14.63
C GLN A 108 8.66 5.95 15.15
N SER A 109 9.53 6.95 15.28
CA SER A 109 9.15 8.32 15.67
C SER A 109 8.15 8.99 14.73
N GLN A 110 8.05 8.53 13.49
CA GLN A 110 7.06 9.01 12.51
C GLN A 110 5.77 8.18 12.52
N CYS A 111 5.77 7.00 13.13
CA CYS A 111 4.65 6.07 13.17
C CYS A 111 3.86 6.11 14.49
N VAL A 112 4.45 6.65 15.57
CA VAL A 112 3.82 6.75 16.89
C VAL A 112 2.51 7.54 16.89
N VAL A 113 2.35 8.53 16.01
CA VAL A 113 1.12 9.35 15.91
C VAL A 113 -0.04 8.55 15.33
N PHE A 114 0.24 7.56 14.48
CA PHE A 114 -0.76 6.76 13.78
C PHE A 114 -1.02 5.40 14.45
N ASN A 115 -0.26 5.09 15.51
CA ASN A 115 -0.44 3.92 16.35
C ASN A 115 -1.35 4.27 17.54
N HIS A 116 -2.61 4.62 17.27
CA HIS A 116 -3.61 4.72 18.34
C HIS A 116 -3.94 3.31 18.87
N GLY A 117 -3.17 2.83 19.85
CA GLY A 117 -3.68 1.82 20.80
C GLY A 117 -2.85 0.57 21.10
N ARG A 118 -1.59 0.42 20.64
CA ARG A 118 -0.72 -0.64 21.18
C ARG A 118 0.66 -0.10 21.56
N PRO A 119 1.08 -0.24 22.83
CA PRO A 119 2.49 -0.10 23.18
C PRO A 119 3.26 -1.19 22.41
N MET A 120 4.32 -0.79 21.70
CA MET A 120 5.31 -1.78 21.25
C MET A 120 6.03 -2.34 22.49
N PRO A 121 6.35 -3.65 22.52
CA PRO A 121 7.18 -4.24 23.56
C PRO A 121 8.59 -3.65 23.60
#